data_AF-A0A8T5R3E4-F1
#
_entry.id   AF-A0A8T5R3E4-F1
#
_cell.length_a   1.000
_cell.length_b   1.000
_cell.length_c   1.000
_cell.angle_alpha   90.00
_cell.angle_beta   90.00
_cell.angle_gamma   90.00
#
_symmetry.space_group_name_H-M   'P 1'
#
loop_
_entity.id
_entity.type
_entity.pdbx_description
1 polymer ?
#
loop_
_entity_poly.entity_id
_entity_poly.type
_entity_poly.pdbx_seq_one_letter_code
_entity_poly.pdbx_strand_id
1 'polypeptide(L)'
;MKTLTPEQIKSIRQNPNKQNWYSLSRDYKLPADFVREFKDKVDWHFISYFQILSEDFIREFQNEVEWLCISMCQNLSEEFFLEFKHKLFNEKYFTECYYIKNYNNVKHFLKYGMKLDNHSRNILIS
;
A
#
# COMPACT_ATOMS: atom_id res chain seq x y z
N MET A 1 10.12 -6.64 -11.12
CA MET A 1 10.27 -7.65 -10.06
C MET A 1 10.46 -9.03 -10.69
N LYS A 2 11.24 -9.88 -10.03
CA LYS A 2 11.41 -11.30 -10.36
C LYS A 2 10.29 -12.14 -9.75
N THR A 3 10.09 -13.37 -10.20
CA THR A 3 9.16 -14.31 -9.55
C THR A 3 9.96 -15.37 -8.82
N LEU A 4 9.53 -15.74 -7.60
CA LEU A 4 10.14 -16.86 -6.88
C LEU A 4 9.73 -18.19 -7.54
N THR A 5 10.70 -19.08 -7.76
CA THR A 5 10.40 -20.45 -8.20
C THR A 5 9.87 -21.30 -7.03
N PRO A 6 9.12 -22.38 -7.30
CA PRO A 6 8.65 -23.29 -6.24
C PRO A 6 9.79 -23.83 -5.35
N GLU A 7 10.97 -24.09 -5.93
CA GLU A 7 12.15 -24.56 -5.22
C GLU A 7 12.71 -23.48 -4.29
N GLN A 8 12.73 -22.22 -4.74
CA GLN A 8 13.12 -21.09 -3.90
C GLN A 8 12.15 -20.89 -2.74
N ILE A 9 10.85 -20.96 -2.98
CA ILE A 9 9.82 -20.88 -1.92
C ILE A 9 10.03 -22.01 -0.90
N LYS A 10 10.24 -23.24 -1.37
CA LYS A 10 10.50 -24.40 -0.49
C LYS A 10 11.78 -24.20 0.34
N SER A 11 12.85 -23.73 -0.27
CA SER A 11 14.12 -23.45 0.40
C SER A 11 13.99 -22.37 1.48
N ILE A 12 13.27 -21.28 1.16
CA ILE A 12 12.98 -20.20 2.11
C ILE A 12 12.20 -20.74 3.32
N ARG A 13 11.15 -21.53 3.09
CA ARG A 13 10.33 -22.14 4.17
C ARG A 13 11.14 -23.05 5.09
N GLN A 14 12.13 -23.77 4.55
CA GLN A 14 13.00 -24.63 5.35
C GLN A 14 13.96 -23.84 6.25
N ASN A 15 14.39 -22.65 5.82
CA ASN A 15 15.37 -21.85 6.55
C ASN A 15 15.01 -20.34 6.54
N PRO A 16 13.89 -19.93 7.15
CA PRO A 16 13.39 -18.55 7.05
C PRO A 16 14.31 -17.53 7.72
N ASN A 17 15.03 -17.95 8.77
CA ASN A 17 15.95 -17.06 9.51
C ASN A 17 17.28 -16.80 8.78
N LYS A 18 17.57 -17.55 7.69
CA LYS A 18 18.75 -17.33 6.85
C LYS A 18 18.46 -16.44 5.64
N GLN A 19 17.21 -16.00 5.48
CA GLN A 19 16.80 -15.20 4.33
C GLN A 19 17.01 -13.72 4.57
N ASN A 20 17.36 -13.01 3.50
CA ASN A 20 17.34 -11.55 3.48
C ASN A 20 15.94 -11.07 3.05
N TRP A 21 15.08 -10.85 4.03
CA TRP A 21 13.67 -10.46 3.81
C TRP A 21 13.51 -9.10 3.13
N TYR A 22 14.45 -8.18 3.36
CA TYR A 22 14.50 -6.89 2.67
C TYR A 22 14.63 -7.10 1.14
N SER A 23 15.62 -7.89 0.71
CA SER A 23 15.84 -8.17 -0.71
C SER A 23 14.70 -8.97 -1.33
N LEU A 24 14.12 -9.92 -0.59
CA LEU A 24 12.96 -10.69 -1.04
C LEU A 24 11.75 -9.78 -1.28
N SER A 25 11.46 -8.88 -0.36
CA SER A 25 10.29 -7.99 -0.44
C SER A 25 10.42 -6.96 -1.57
N ARG A 26 11.64 -6.46 -1.81
CA ARG A 26 11.93 -5.46 -2.86
C ARG A 26 12.01 -6.05 -4.26
N ASP A 27 12.74 -7.15 -4.42
CA ASP A 27 13.19 -7.61 -5.74
C ASP A 27 12.23 -8.65 -6.35
N TYR A 28 11.42 -9.32 -5.53
CA TYR A 28 10.54 -10.42 -5.95
C TYR A 28 9.05 -10.10 -5.79
N LYS A 29 8.25 -10.66 -6.70
CA LYS A 29 6.80 -10.79 -6.56
C LYS A 29 6.52 -11.95 -5.62
N LEU A 30 5.91 -11.64 -4.48
CA LEU A 30 5.60 -12.61 -3.45
C LEU A 30 4.12 -12.98 -3.56
N PRO A 31 3.77 -14.28 -3.67
CA PRO A 31 2.38 -14.70 -3.63
C PRO A 31 1.70 -14.25 -2.33
N ALA A 32 0.42 -13.90 -2.38
CA ALA A 32 -0.32 -13.43 -1.20
C ALA A 32 -0.22 -14.41 -0.01
N ASP A 33 -0.37 -15.71 -0.26
CA ASP A 33 -0.26 -16.73 0.80
C ASP A 33 1.15 -16.82 1.40
N PHE A 34 2.18 -16.53 0.61
CA PHE A 34 3.55 -16.47 1.10
C PHE A 34 3.73 -15.26 2.03
N VAL A 35 3.16 -14.10 1.66
CA VAL A 35 3.20 -12.91 2.50
C VAL A 35 2.42 -13.13 3.81
N ARG A 36 1.25 -13.80 3.75
CA ARG A 36 0.49 -14.20 4.94
C ARG A 36 1.31 -15.06 5.89
N GLU A 37 1.99 -16.07 5.35
CA GLU A 37 2.82 -17.01 6.11
C GLU A 37 4.00 -16.30 6.81
N PHE A 38 4.57 -15.28 6.18
CA PHE A 38 5.78 -14.58 6.66
C PHE A 38 5.56 -13.10 6.96
N LYS A 39 4.34 -12.74 7.36
CA LYS A 39 3.91 -11.35 7.58
C LYS A 39 4.79 -10.57 8.56
N ASP A 40 5.37 -11.26 9.55
CA ASP A 40 6.22 -10.65 10.59
C ASP A 40 7.69 -10.51 10.16
N LYS A 41 8.03 -10.94 8.93
CA LYS A 41 9.41 -10.93 8.42
C LYS A 41 9.56 -10.08 7.16
N VAL A 42 8.53 -10.03 6.31
CA VAL A 42 8.52 -9.21 5.09
C VAL A 42 8.62 -7.72 5.42
N ASP A 43 9.12 -6.96 4.46
CA ASP A 43 9.20 -5.51 4.56
C ASP A 43 7.95 -4.88 3.92
N TRP A 44 7.03 -4.41 4.77
CA TRP A 44 5.73 -3.89 4.35
C TRP A 44 5.81 -2.63 3.48
N HIS A 45 6.87 -1.85 3.59
CA HIS A 45 7.10 -0.71 2.70
C HIS A 45 7.25 -1.19 1.25
N PHE A 46 8.09 -2.21 1.03
CA PHE A 46 8.24 -2.78 -0.31
C PHE A 46 7.03 -3.58 -0.76
N ILE A 47 6.34 -4.28 0.15
CA ILE A 47 5.08 -4.94 -0.19
C ILE A 47 4.08 -3.94 -0.74
N SER A 48 3.90 -2.81 -0.05
CA SER A 48 2.90 -1.80 -0.39
C SER A 48 3.26 -0.99 -1.65
N TYR A 49 4.55 -0.73 -1.87
CA TYR A 49 5.02 0.13 -2.96
C TYR A 49 5.22 -0.63 -4.28
N PHE A 50 5.81 -1.83 -4.23
CA PHE A 50 6.21 -2.55 -5.45
C PHE A 50 5.21 -3.61 -5.90
N GLN A 51 4.45 -4.24 -4.99
CA GLN A 51 3.53 -5.30 -5.37
C GLN A 51 2.18 -4.76 -5.82
N ILE A 52 1.47 -5.55 -6.64
CA ILE A 52 0.06 -5.32 -6.95
C ILE A 52 -0.74 -6.09 -5.91
N LEU A 53 -1.43 -5.37 -5.03
CA LEU A 53 -2.21 -5.93 -3.94
C LEU A 53 -3.69 -5.87 -4.29
N SER A 54 -4.43 -6.94 -4.00
CA SER A 54 -5.90 -6.87 -4.08
C SER A 54 -6.45 -6.09 -2.90
N GLU A 55 -7.60 -5.46 -3.08
CA GLU A 55 -8.27 -4.73 -2.00
C GLU A 55 -8.53 -5.62 -0.78
N ASP A 56 -8.95 -6.86 -0.97
CA ASP A 56 -9.17 -7.80 0.14
C ASP A 56 -7.89 -8.09 0.94
N PHE A 57 -6.74 -8.17 0.25
CA PHE A 57 -5.45 -8.31 0.91
C PHE A 57 -5.12 -7.07 1.73
N ILE A 58 -5.39 -5.88 1.19
CA ILE A 58 -5.18 -4.62 1.90
C ILE A 58 -6.12 -4.50 3.11
N ARG A 59 -7.38 -4.96 3.00
CA ARG A 59 -8.31 -5.04 4.14
C ARG A 59 -7.79 -5.96 5.23
N GLU A 60 -7.29 -7.14 4.85
CA GLU A 60 -6.72 -8.13 5.75
C GLU A 60 -5.51 -7.56 6.53
N PHE A 61 -4.64 -6.82 5.85
CA PHE A 61 -3.39 -6.28 6.40
C PHE A 61 -3.40 -4.77 6.61
N GLN A 62 -4.57 -4.19 6.84
CA GLN A 62 -4.79 -2.73 6.91
C GLN A 62 -4.00 -1.98 7.99
N ASN A 63 -3.37 -2.71 8.92
CA ASN A 63 -2.54 -2.16 10.00
C ASN A 63 -1.04 -2.35 9.75
N GLU A 64 -0.66 -3.15 8.76
CA GLU A 64 0.73 -3.42 8.38
C GLU A 64 1.13 -2.66 7.11
N VAL A 65 0.18 -2.53 6.17
CA VAL A 65 0.44 -1.84 4.90
C VAL A 65 0.77 -0.36 5.10
N GLU A 66 1.65 0.15 4.25
CA GLU A 66 2.01 1.55 4.21
C GLU A 66 1.01 2.32 3.34
N TRP A 67 0.05 2.98 3.99
CA TRP A 67 -1.07 3.66 3.33
C TRP A 67 -0.66 4.71 2.29
N LEU A 68 0.47 5.39 2.51
CA LEU A 68 1.03 6.31 1.52
C LEU A 68 1.40 5.56 0.24
N CYS A 69 2.13 4.46 0.35
CA CYS A 69 2.49 3.62 -0.78
C CYS A 69 1.23 3.05 -1.45
N ILE A 70 0.25 2.59 -0.67
CA ILE A 70 -1.03 2.10 -1.21
C ILE A 70 -1.71 3.17 -2.07
N SER A 71 -1.82 4.41 -1.57
CA SER A 71 -2.48 5.52 -2.25
C SER A 71 -1.80 5.95 -3.55
N MET A 72 -0.47 5.79 -3.63
CA MET A 72 0.34 6.20 -4.78
C MET A 72 0.45 5.11 -5.85
N CYS A 73 0.47 3.84 -5.43
CA CYS A 73 0.88 2.73 -6.29
C CYS A 73 -0.27 1.81 -6.70
N GLN A 74 -1.34 1.72 -5.91
CA GLN A 74 -2.45 0.79 -6.16
C GLN A 74 -3.59 1.47 -6.93
N ASN A 75 -4.30 0.69 -7.75
CA ASN A 75 -5.55 1.13 -8.37
C ASN A 75 -6.72 0.69 -7.51
N LEU A 76 -7.30 1.62 -6.75
CA LEU A 76 -8.36 1.35 -5.76
C LEU A 76 -9.73 1.73 -6.33
N SER A 77 -10.74 0.93 -6.01
CA SER A 77 -12.13 1.24 -6.29
C SER A 77 -12.62 2.42 -5.44
N GLU A 78 -13.69 3.05 -5.92
CA GLU A 78 -14.36 4.13 -5.21
C GLU A 78 -14.89 3.67 -3.84
N GLU A 79 -15.40 2.44 -3.76
CA GLU A 79 -15.93 1.84 -2.54
C GLU A 79 -14.83 1.66 -1.48
N PHE A 80 -13.68 1.10 -1.88
CA PHE A 80 -12.52 0.95 -1.00
C PHE A 80 -11.99 2.31 -0.51
N PHE A 81 -11.95 3.30 -1.42
CA PHE A 81 -11.53 4.65 -1.09
C PHE A 81 -12.42 5.26 0.00
N LEU A 82 -13.74 5.12 -0.12
CA LEU A 82 -14.69 5.63 0.88
C LEU A 82 -14.54 4.92 2.23
N GLU A 83 -14.32 3.60 2.21
CA GLU A 83 -14.09 2.76 3.39
C GLU A 83 -12.83 3.23 4.16
N PHE A 84 -11.71 3.43 3.47
CA PHE A 84 -10.41 3.74 4.07
C PHE A 84 -9.95 5.19 3.93
N LYS A 85 -10.86 6.13 3.62
CA LYS A 85 -10.52 7.55 3.40
C LYS A 85 -9.67 8.15 4.53
N HIS A 86 -9.96 7.81 5.78
CA HIS A 86 -9.24 8.35 6.94
C HIS A 86 -7.80 7.83 7.05
N LYS A 87 -7.50 6.65 6.50
CA LYS A 87 -6.13 6.10 6.43
C LYS A 87 -5.38 6.61 5.21
N LEU A 88 -6.08 6.74 4.07
CA LEU A 88 -5.53 7.29 2.83
C LEU A 88 -5.23 8.79 2.92
N PHE A 89 -6.02 9.54 3.70
CA PHE A 89 -5.90 11.00 3.87
C PHE A 89 -5.58 11.40 5.31
N ASN A 90 -4.64 10.71 5.95
CA ASN A 90 -4.18 11.16 7.26
C ASN A 90 -3.49 12.54 7.13
N GLU A 91 -3.98 13.53 7.86
CA GLU A 91 -3.60 14.95 7.80
C GLU A 91 -2.08 15.17 7.86
N LYS A 92 -1.34 14.26 8.52
CA LYS A 92 0.12 14.33 8.64
C LYS A 92 0.87 14.30 7.31
N TYR A 93 0.30 13.70 6.26
CA TYR A 93 0.97 13.47 4.97
C TYR A 93 0.25 14.11 3.78
N PHE A 94 -0.79 14.90 4.06
CA PHE A 94 -1.62 15.55 3.06
C PHE A 94 -0.81 16.45 2.10
N THR A 95 0.29 17.03 2.57
CA THR A 95 1.21 17.81 1.73
C THR A 95 2.08 17.00 0.78
N GLU A 96 2.34 15.71 1.04
CA GLU A 96 3.20 14.88 0.18
C GLU A 96 2.38 14.19 -0.93
N CYS A 97 1.17 13.74 -0.63
CA CYS A 97 0.24 13.13 -1.59
C CYS A 97 -0.17 14.08 -2.73
N TYR A 98 -0.21 15.39 -2.47
CA TYR A 98 -0.60 16.42 -3.46
C TYR A 98 0.40 16.57 -4.62
N TYR A 99 1.67 16.16 -4.44
CA TYR A 99 2.72 16.37 -5.46
C TYR A 99 3.04 15.15 -6.32
N ILE A 100 2.58 13.95 -5.96
CA ILE A 100 3.05 12.71 -6.58
C ILE A 100 1.92 12.07 -7.40
N LYS A 101 1.77 12.56 -8.64
CA LYS A 101 1.01 12.01 -9.79
C LYS A 101 0.09 10.80 -9.51
N ASN A 102 -1.22 11.05 -9.53
CA ASN A 102 -2.14 10.34 -10.44
C ASN A 102 -3.53 11.01 -10.48
N TYR A 103 -3.94 11.39 -11.69
CA TYR A 103 -5.16 12.15 -12.00
C TYR A 103 -6.46 11.48 -11.51
N ASN A 104 -6.45 10.18 -11.22
CA ASN A 104 -7.65 9.41 -10.84
C ASN A 104 -8.00 9.54 -9.35
N ASN A 105 -7.00 9.48 -8.46
CA ASN A 105 -7.23 9.60 -7.02
C ASN A 105 -7.56 11.04 -6.62
N VAL A 106 -6.93 12.02 -7.30
CA VAL A 106 -7.27 13.45 -7.18
C VAL A 106 -8.68 13.74 -7.70
N LYS A 107 -9.14 13.03 -8.75
CA LYS A 107 -10.52 13.19 -9.25
C LYS A 107 -11.54 12.68 -8.23
N HIS A 108 -11.30 11.55 -7.57
CA HIS A 108 -12.16 11.11 -6.46
C HIS A 108 -12.09 12.06 -5.26
N PHE A 109 -10.91 12.55 -4.91
CA PHE A 109 -10.72 13.55 -3.87
C PHE A 109 -11.54 14.84 -4.11
N LEU A 110 -11.49 15.39 -5.33
CA LEU A 110 -12.26 16.57 -5.74
C LEU A 110 -13.76 16.26 -5.87
N LYS A 111 -14.15 15.03 -6.26
CA LYS A 111 -15.54 14.58 -6.39
C LYS A 111 -16.22 14.39 -5.02
N TYR A 112 -15.49 13.89 -4.01
CA TYR A 112 -16.01 13.56 -2.67
C TYR A 112 -15.81 14.67 -1.62
N GLY A 113 -15.56 15.91 -2.07
CA GLY A 113 -15.90 17.09 -1.27
C GLY A 113 -14.81 17.64 -0.34
N MET A 114 -13.55 17.25 -0.49
CA MET A 114 -12.47 17.99 0.18
C MET A 114 -12.15 19.26 -0.60
N LYS A 115 -12.85 20.36 -0.28
CA LYS A 115 -12.51 21.70 -0.79
C LYS A 115 -11.15 22.11 -0.21
N LEU A 116 -10.13 22.15 -1.07
CA LEU A 116 -8.85 22.77 -0.75
C LEU A 116 -9.06 24.28 -0.67
N ASP A 117 -9.10 24.83 0.54
CA ASP A 117 -8.82 26.25 0.70
C ASP A 117 -7.31 26.46 0.52
N ASN A 118 -6.94 26.98 -0.64
CA ASN A 118 -5.56 27.29 -1.02
C ASN A 118 -4.89 28.35 -0.12
N HIS A 119 -5.62 28.97 0.82
CA HIS A 119 -5.06 29.95 1.74
C HIS A 119 -4.92 29.47 3.20
N SER A 120 -5.70 28.48 3.64
CA SER A 120 -5.79 28.18 5.08
C SER A 120 -5.33 26.79 5.51
N ARG A 121 -4.99 25.87 4.59
CA ARG A 121 -4.52 24.49 4.92
C ARG A 121 -5.36 23.76 5.99
N ASN A 122 -6.67 24.03 6.07
CA ASN A 122 -7.59 23.32 6.95
C ASN A 122 -8.72 22.73 6.12
N ILE A 123 -9.02 21.45 6.34
CA ILE A 123 -10.13 20.75 5.71
C ILE A 123 -11.39 21.12 6.50
N LEU A 124 -12.33 21.82 5.87
CA LEU A 124 -13.67 21.98 6.42
C LEU A 124 -14.45 20.69 6.12
N ILE A 125 -14.67 19.88 7.14
CA ILE A 125 -15.61 18.76 7.09
C ILE A 125 -17.02 19.38 7.09
N SER A 126 -17.75 19.25 5.98
CA SER A 126 -19.17 19.60 5.90
C SER A 126 -20.06 18.45 6.32
#